data_AF-A0A127JWP8-F1
#
_entry.id   AF-A0A127JWP8-F1
#
_cell.length_a   1.000
_cell.length_b   1.000
_cell.length_c   1.000
_cell.angle_alpha   90.00
_cell.angle_beta   90.00
_cell.angle_gamma   90.00
#
_symmetry.space_group_name_H-M   'P 1'
#
loop_
_entity.id
_entity.type
_entity.pdbx_description
1 polymer ?
#
loop_
_entity_poly.entity_id
_entity_poly.type
_entity_poly.pdbx_seq_one_letter_code
_entity_poly.pdbx_strand_id
1 'polypeptide(L)' 'MESRRLRVGQAITPEEFEELSDAQLARLVPKAYREYFPGKEGCADGFFYLHDGSAWSFYKGGFLDD' A
#
# COMPACT_ATOMS: atom_id res chain seq x y z
N MET A 1 3.18 15.08 -15.73
CA MET A 1 3.42 14.85 -14.30
C MET A 1 4.67 14.01 -14.17
N GLU A 2 5.71 14.56 -13.53
CA GLU A 2 6.95 13.82 -13.26
C GLU A 2 6.60 12.51 -12.57
N SER A 3 6.95 11.39 -13.19
CA SER A 3 6.62 10.07 -12.70
C SER A 3 7.42 9.82 -11.42
N ARG A 4 6.86 10.22 -10.27
CA ARG A 4 7.42 9.91 -8.95
C ARG A 4 7.74 8.41 -8.95
N ARG A 5 9.01 8.05 -8.74
CA ARG A 5 9.42 6.65 -8.65
C ARG A 5 8.81 6.05 -7.38
N LEU A 6 7.69 5.35 -7.53
CA LEU A 6 7.08 4.57 -6.46
C LEU A 6 8.05 3.46 -6.03
N ARG A 7 8.44 3.48 -4.76
CA ARG A 7 9.34 2.50 -4.16
C ARG A 7 8.59 1.68 -3.12
N VAL A 8 9.02 0.44 -2.95
CA VAL A 8 8.55 -0.42 -1.86
C VAL A 8 8.73 0.30 -0.52
N GLY A 9 7.69 0.30 0.31
CA GLY A 9 7.70 0.94 1.63
C GLY A 9 7.65 2.47 1.61
N GLN A 10 7.46 3.10 0.44
CA GLN A 10 7.27 4.54 0.40
C GLN A 10 5.87 4.89 0.91
N ALA A 11 5.81 5.73 1.94
CA ALA A 11 4.59 6.36 2.41
C ALA A 11 3.98 7.29 1.35
N ILE A 12 2.66 7.28 1.22
CA ILE A 12 1.89 8.17 0.34
C ILE A 12 0.81 8.89 1.13
N THR A 13 0.25 9.97 0.58
CA THR A 13 -0.92 10.64 1.18
C THR A 13 -2.24 9.92 0.81
N PRO A 14 -3.35 10.20 1.53
CA PRO A 14 -4.69 9.73 1.12
C PRO A 14 -5.05 10.16 -0.30
N GLU A 15 -4.72 11.41 -0.68
CA GLU A 15 -4.93 11.93 -2.04
C GLU A 15 -4.14 11.10 -3.07
N GLU A 16 -2.86 10.82 -2.80
CA GLU A 16 -2.05 9.95 -3.66
C GLU A 16 -2.64 8.53 -3.74
N PHE A 17 -3.17 7.98 -2.63
CA PHE A 17 -3.83 6.68 -2.64
C PHE A 17 -5.07 6.68 -3.55
N GLU A 18 -5.84 7.77 -3.54
CA GLU A 18 -7.00 7.95 -4.43
C GLU A 18 -6.61 8.10 -5.91
N GLU A 19 -5.45 8.70 -6.20
CA GLU A 19 -4.95 8.86 -7.57
C GLU A 19 -4.30 7.59 -8.14
N LEU A 20 -3.63 6.80 -7.30
CA LEU A 20 -2.88 5.61 -7.74
C LEU A 20 -3.80 4.43 -8.08
N SER A 21 -3.40 3.69 -9.13
CA SER A 21 -4.04 2.42 -9.52
C SER A 21 -3.57 1.26 -8.64
N ASP A 22 -4.30 0.13 -8.66
CA ASP A 22 -3.92 -1.13 -7.99
C ASP A 22 -2.49 -1.56 -8.33
N ALA A 23 -2.11 -1.56 -9.61
CA ALA A 23 -0.78 -1.92 -10.06
C ALA A 23 0.32 -0.97 -9.53
N GLN A 24 -0.02 0.30 -9.30
CA GLN A 24 0.90 1.27 -8.71
C GLN A 24 1.00 1.10 -7.19
N LEU A 25 -0.12 0.88 -6.50
CA LEU A 25 -0.14 0.59 -5.06
C LEU A 25 0.61 -0.72 -4.74
N ALA A 26 0.44 -1.76 -5.57
CA ALA A 26 1.18 -3.01 -5.44
C ALA A 26 2.71 -2.79 -5.50
N ARG A 27 3.21 -1.75 -6.19
CA ARG A 27 4.65 -1.41 -6.20
C ARG A 27 5.17 -0.89 -4.87
N LEU A 28 4.29 -0.27 -4.08
CA LEU A 28 4.60 0.21 -2.73
C LEU A 28 4.61 -0.94 -1.71
N VAL A 29 3.88 -2.03 -1.98
CA VAL A 29 3.86 -3.22 -1.13
C VAL A 29 5.15 -4.05 -1.30
N PRO A 30 5.78 -4.51 -0.20
CA PRO A 30 6.92 -5.41 -0.24
C PRO A 30 6.60 -6.70 -0.99
N LYS A 31 7.59 -7.27 -1.68
CA LYS A 31 7.42 -8.47 -2.50
C LYS A 31 6.82 -9.64 -1.71
N ALA A 32 7.20 -9.80 -0.44
CA ALA A 32 6.69 -10.84 0.45
C ALA A 32 5.18 -10.70 0.74
N TYR A 33 4.60 -9.50 0.58
CA TYR A 33 3.19 -9.25 0.88
C TYR A 33 2.35 -8.89 -0.35
N ARG A 34 2.98 -8.72 -1.51
CA ARG A 34 2.29 -8.31 -2.74
C ARG A 34 1.25 -9.32 -3.21
N GLU A 35 1.45 -10.61 -2.94
CA GLU A 35 0.46 -11.66 -3.24
C GLU A 35 -0.79 -11.57 -2.37
N TYR A 36 -0.69 -10.98 -1.17
CA TYR A 36 -1.82 -10.76 -0.28
C TYR A 36 -2.49 -9.40 -0.49
N PHE A 37 -1.96 -8.54 -1.37
CA PHE A 37 -2.55 -7.23 -1.65
C PHE A 37 -3.91 -7.43 -2.33
N PRO A 38 -5.03 -7.05 -1.69
CA PRO A 38 -6.37 -7.35 -2.20
C PRO A 38 -6.83 -6.36 -3.27
N GLY A 39 -5.94 -5.50 -3.78
CA GLY A 39 -6.29 -4.36 -4.60
C GLY A 39 -6.77 -3.16 -3.77
N LYS A 40 -6.96 -2.02 -4.44
CA LYS A 40 -7.40 -0.77 -3.80
C LYS A 40 -8.74 -0.91 -3.10
N GLU A 41 -9.68 -1.64 -3.71
CA GLU A 41 -11.03 -1.85 -3.16
C GLU A 41 -11.02 -2.69 -1.88
N GLY A 42 -10.03 -3.58 -1.73
CA GLY A 42 -9.85 -4.36 -0.50
C GLY A 42 -9.04 -3.64 0.58
N CYS A 43 -8.62 -2.40 0.33
CA CYS A 43 -7.92 -1.59 1.31
C CYS A 43 -8.91 -0.68 2.03
N ALA A 44 -9.24 -0.99 3.29
CA ALA A 44 -10.02 -0.10 4.13
C ALA A 44 -9.17 1.13 4.48
N ASP A 45 -9.53 2.32 4.00
CA ASP A 45 -8.85 3.58 4.29
C ASP A 45 -7.35 3.60 3.96
N GLY A 46 -6.89 2.90 2.92
CA GLY A 46 -5.45 2.82 2.59
C GLY A 46 -4.66 1.87 3.50
N PHE A 47 -5.36 0.93 4.14
CA PHE A 47 -4.78 -0.17 4.89
C PHE A 47 -5.33 -1.51 4.40
N PHE A 48 -4.53 -2.57 4.41
CA PHE A 48 -5.03 -3.93 4.21
C PHE A 48 -4.49 -4.88 5.27
N TYR A 49 -5.33 -5.86 5.64
CA TYR A 49 -5.05 -6.81 6.70
C TYR A 49 -4.50 -8.11 6.11
N LEU A 50 -3.44 -8.62 6.72
CA LEU A 50 -2.87 -9.93 6.43
C LEU A 50 -3.55 -11.01 7.27
N HIS A 51 -3.43 -12.26 6.84
CA HIS A 51 -3.99 -13.42 7.55
C HIS A 51 -3.41 -13.63 8.97
N ASP A 52 -2.23 -13.10 9.23
CA ASP A 52 -1.56 -13.17 10.54
C ASP A 52 -2.08 -12.11 11.54
N GLY A 53 -2.97 -11.23 11.11
CA GLY A 53 -3.54 -10.15 11.94
C GLY A 53 -2.79 -8.82 11.85
N SER A 54 -1.59 -8.79 11.25
CA SER A 54 -0.90 -7.53 10.93
C SER A 54 -1.60 -6.75 9.83
N ALA A 55 -1.49 -5.42 9.86
CA ALA A 55 -2.06 -4.54 8.84
C ALA A 55 -0.98 -3.67 8.19
N TRP A 56 -0.92 -3.68 6.86
CA TRP A 56 -0.02 -2.81 6.10
C TRP A 56 -0.69 -1.44 5.88
N SER A 57 0.06 -0.37 6.11
CA SER A 57 -0.37 1.01 5.88
C SER A 57 0.37 1.62 4.70
N PHE A 58 -0.36 2.11 3.70
CA PHE A 58 0.22 2.91 2.62
C PHE A 58 0.68 4.29 3.09
N TYR A 59 0.12 4.81 4.19
CA TYR A 59 0.48 6.13 4.73
C TYR A 59 1.72 6.11 5.62
N LYS A 60 2.01 4.97 6.27
CA LYS A 60 3.27 4.76 7.00
C LYS A 60 4.35 4.11 6.13
N GLY A 61 3.96 3.43 5.05
CA GLY A 61 4.88 2.63 4.24
C GLY A 61 5.39 1.38 4.98
N GLY A 62 4.58 0.87 5.92
CA GLY A 62 4.97 -0.18 6.86
C GLY A 62 3.76 -0.77 7.58
N PHE A 63 4.00 -1.67 8.53
CA PHE A 63 2.95 -2.24 9.36
C PHE A 63 2.44 -1.23 10.39
N LEU A 64 1.17 -1.34 10.79
CA LEU A 64 0.58 -0.44 11.79
C LEU A 64 1.18 -0.62 13.20
N ASP A 65 1.71 -1.81 13.50
CA ASP A 65 2.24 -2.24 14.81
C ASP A 65 3.78 -2.05 14.95
N ASP A 66 4.43 -1.39 13.98
CA ASP A 66 5.87 -1.09 14.02
C ASP A 66 6.14 0.31 14.60
#